data_AF-A0A8T3WL33-F1
#
_entry.id   AF-A0A8T3WL33-F1
#
_cell.length_a   1.000
_cell.length_b   1.000
_cell.length_c   1.000
_cell.angle_alpha   90.00
_cell.angle_beta   90.00
_cell.angle_gamma   90.00
#
_symmetry.space_group_name_H-M   'P 1'
#
loop_
_entity.id
_entity.type
_entity.pdbx_description
1 polymer ?
#
loop_
_entity_poly.entity_id
_entity_poly.type
_entity_poly.pdbx_seq_one_letter_code
_entity_poly.pdbx_strand_id
1 'polypeptide(L)'
;MAKRKLNPKVFFILGVVLLIAVGGYFILGGGQKEIDYYDFAACLAEKDATMYGFKACPNCAKQEHIIGVNAFERHIENTGRYVLCRPESEALKPIGERLNSISILPQYKDQVTPATTQGELCALMVGIGTPTWIINGNQVSGWKTIPELSELSGCPVPENFQGEVVGTGERITPV
;
A
#
# COMPACT_ATOMS: atom_id res chain seq x y z
N MET A 1 -5.36 -24.04 64.88
CA MET A 1 -5.64 -23.63 63.48
C MET A 1 -7.10 -23.20 63.38
N ALA A 2 -7.37 -21.90 63.37
CA ALA A 2 -8.75 -21.37 63.34
C ALA A 2 -9.30 -21.39 61.91
N LYS A 3 -10.29 -22.26 61.64
CA LYS A 3 -11.05 -22.24 60.38
C LYS A 3 -11.95 -21.00 60.40
N ARG A 4 -11.53 -19.90 59.76
CA ARG A 4 -12.40 -18.74 59.52
C ARG A 4 -13.59 -19.21 58.67
N LYS A 5 -14.80 -19.16 59.23
CA LYS A 5 -16.05 -19.39 58.47
C LYS A 5 -16.21 -18.23 57.50
N LEU A 6 -15.88 -18.43 56.23
CA LEU A 6 -16.14 -17.44 55.19
C LEU A 6 -17.65 -17.27 55.02
N ASN A 7 -18.11 -16.02 55.02
CA ASN A 7 -19.52 -15.69 54.85
C ASN A 7 -19.90 -15.86 53.37
N PRO A 8 -20.97 -16.60 53.03
CA PRO A 8 -21.40 -16.79 51.64
C PRO A 8 -21.64 -15.47 50.89
N LYS A 9 -22.00 -14.40 51.60
CA LYS A 9 -22.14 -13.05 51.03
C LYS A 9 -20.81 -12.47 50.52
N VAL A 10 -19.69 -12.82 51.16
CA VAL A 10 -18.35 -12.38 50.74
C VAL A 10 -17.95 -13.06 49.43
N PHE A 11 -18.31 -14.33 49.25
CA PHE A 11 -18.07 -15.05 48.00
C PHE A 11 -18.88 -14.47 46.84
N PHE A 12 -20.14 -14.11 47.09
CA PHE A 12 -21.00 -13.47 46.10
C PHE A 12 -20.46 -12.09 45.66
N ILE A 13 -20.04 -11.25 46.61
CA ILE A 13 -19.45 -9.93 46.31
C ILE A 13 -18.16 -10.09 45.49
N LEU A 14 -17.28 -11.03 45.86
CA LEU A 14 -16.05 -11.29 45.10
C LEU A 14 -16.34 -11.77 43.67
N GLY A 15 -17.36 -12.61 43.47
CA GLY A 15 -17.78 -13.07 42.14
C GLY A 15 -18.30 -11.93 41.26
N VAL A 16 -19.12 -11.02 41.83
CA VAL A 16 -19.63 -9.85 41.11
C VAL A 16 -18.50 -8.87 40.75
N VAL A 17 -17.58 -8.60 41.68
CA VAL A 17 -16.41 -7.74 41.40
C VAL A 17 -15.53 -8.33 40.30
N LEU A 18 -15.29 -9.64 40.34
CA LEU A 18 -14.54 -10.34 39.29
C LEU A 18 -15.24 -10.24 37.92
N LEU A 19 -16.57 -10.45 37.89
CA LEU A 19 -17.36 -10.32 36.66
C LEU A 19 -17.34 -8.89 36.09
N ILE A 20 -17.42 -7.87 36.94
CA ILE A 20 -17.33 -6.47 36.51
C ILE A 20 -15.92 -6.14 36.00
N ALA A 21 -14.87 -6.64 36.66
CA ALA A 21 -13.50 -6.44 36.20
C ALA A 21 -13.22 -7.11 34.85
N VAL A 22 -13.69 -8.34 34.66
CA VAL A 22 -13.56 -9.08 33.39
C VAL A 22 -14.40 -8.41 32.31
N GLY A 23 -15.67 -8.10 32.59
CA GLY A 23 -16.55 -7.41 31.65
C GLY A 23 -16.02 -6.03 31.25
N GLY A 24 -15.51 -5.25 32.21
CA GLY A 24 -14.87 -3.96 31.97
C GLY A 24 -13.60 -4.07 31.13
N TYR A 25 -12.79 -5.11 31.36
CA TYR A 25 -11.61 -5.38 30.53
C TYR A 25 -11.98 -5.71 29.08
N PHE A 26 -13.01 -6.53 28.84
CA PHE A 26 -13.47 -6.83 27.48
C PHE A 26 -14.12 -5.64 26.77
N ILE A 27 -14.75 -4.72 27.50
CA ILE A 27 -15.35 -3.51 26.92
C ILE A 27 -14.30 -2.44 26.61
N LEU A 28 -13.21 -2.35 27.39
CA LEU A 28 -12.16 -1.34 27.23
C LEU A 28 -10.94 -1.83 26.43
N GLY A 29 -10.74 -3.14 26.33
CA GLY A 29 -9.52 -3.75 25.82
C GLY A 29 -9.60 -4.18 24.37
N GLY A 30 -9.13 -3.32 23.46
CA GLY A 30 -8.49 -3.77 22.23
C GLY A 30 -9.26 -3.51 20.94
N GLY A 31 -9.46 -2.24 20.57
CA GLY A 31 -9.61 -1.91 19.15
C GLY A 31 -8.26 -2.13 18.46
N GLN A 32 -8.20 -3.02 17.47
CA GLN A 32 -7.03 -3.07 16.58
C GLN A 32 -6.95 -1.72 15.86
N LYS A 33 -5.85 -0.97 16.06
CA LYS A 33 -5.63 0.27 15.30
C LYS A 33 -5.40 -0.14 13.85
N GLU A 34 -6.30 0.27 12.96
CA GLU A 34 -6.20 0.04 11.52
C GLU A 34 -4.87 0.60 11.00
N ILE A 35 -4.22 -0.11 10.07
CA ILE A 35 -2.97 0.34 9.46
C ILE A 35 -3.30 1.49 8.50
N ASP A 36 -2.74 2.66 8.78
CA ASP A 36 -2.89 3.84 7.92
C ASP A 36 -1.79 3.88 6.86
N TYR A 37 -2.17 3.70 5.60
CA TYR A 37 -1.26 3.74 4.47
C TYR A 37 -1.18 5.10 3.76
N TYR A 38 -1.99 6.10 4.16
CA TYR A 38 -2.03 7.38 3.46
C TYR A 38 -0.68 8.11 3.51
N ASP A 39 -0.03 8.16 4.67
CA ASP A 39 1.27 8.81 4.82
C ASP A 39 2.37 8.09 4.02
N PHE A 40 2.30 6.76 3.94
CA PHE A 40 3.23 5.98 3.13
C PHE A 40 3.06 6.28 1.63
N ALA A 41 1.82 6.24 1.14
CA ALA A 41 1.53 6.55 -0.26
C ALA A 41 1.84 8.02 -0.61
N ALA A 42 1.59 8.96 0.31
CA ALA A 42 1.96 10.36 0.16
C ALA A 42 3.47 10.52 0.03
N CYS A 43 4.25 9.87 0.91
CA CYS A 43 5.71 9.89 0.82
C CYS A 43 6.22 9.32 -0.51
N LEU A 44 5.68 8.20 -1.00
CA LEU A 44 6.04 7.66 -2.30
C LEU A 44 5.84 8.69 -3.42
N ALA A 45 4.71 9.39 -3.41
CA ALA A 45 4.40 10.43 -4.37
C ALA A 45 5.37 11.63 -4.29
N GLU A 46 5.72 12.06 -3.07
CA GLU A 46 6.71 13.12 -2.82
C GLU A 46 8.12 12.74 -3.31
N LYS A 47 8.44 11.44 -3.29
CA LYS A 47 9.69 10.88 -3.84
C LYS A 47 9.63 10.62 -5.35
N ASP A 48 8.61 11.14 -6.04
CA ASP A 48 8.42 11.00 -7.49
C ASP A 48 8.27 9.52 -7.92
N ALA A 49 7.92 8.63 -6.99
CA ALA A 49 7.80 7.20 -7.25
C ALA A 49 6.62 6.93 -8.19
N THR A 50 6.90 6.43 -9.39
CA THR A 50 5.87 6.22 -10.43
C THR A 50 5.73 4.75 -10.78
N MET A 51 4.49 4.24 -10.76
CA MET A 51 4.17 2.89 -11.19
C MET A 51 3.59 2.87 -12.60
N TYR A 52 4.11 1.99 -13.45
CA TYR A 52 3.60 1.67 -14.77
C TYR A 52 2.89 0.33 -14.72
N GLY A 53 1.68 0.25 -15.26
CA GLY A 53 0.88 -0.97 -15.21
C GLY A 53 -0.24 -1.02 -16.25
N PHE A 54 -0.94 -2.14 -16.33
CA PHE A 54 -2.15 -2.31 -17.14
C PHE A 54 -3.37 -2.53 -16.25
N LYS A 55 -4.57 -2.20 -16.74
CA LYS A 55 -5.82 -2.41 -15.98
C LYS A 55 -6.07 -3.90 -15.68
N ALA A 56 -5.71 -4.79 -16.60
CA ALA A 56 -5.91 -6.22 -16.48
C ALA A 56 -4.70 -6.97 -15.88
N CYS A 57 -3.85 -6.27 -15.11
CA CYS A 57 -2.63 -6.83 -14.52
C CYS A 57 -2.88 -7.26 -13.06
N PRO A 58 -2.84 -8.57 -12.74
CA PRO A 58 -3.08 -9.05 -11.38
C PRO A 58 -2.07 -8.54 -10.36
N ASN A 59 -0.79 -8.46 -10.76
CA ASN A 59 0.27 -7.94 -9.89
C ASN A 59 0.14 -6.44 -9.61
N CYS A 60 -0.47 -5.69 -10.54
CA CYS A 60 -0.73 -4.27 -10.39
C CYS A 60 -1.88 -4.04 -9.39
N ALA A 61 -2.97 -4.82 -9.53
CA ALA A 61 -4.05 -4.83 -8.54
C ALA A 61 -3.57 -5.28 -7.15
N LYS A 62 -2.67 -6.28 -7.09
CA LYS A 62 -2.02 -6.69 -5.83
C LYS A 62 -1.22 -5.54 -5.23
N GLN A 63 -0.44 -4.81 -6.05
CA GLN A 63 0.37 -3.68 -5.59
C GLN A 63 -0.49 -2.56 -5.00
N GLU A 64 -1.56 -2.18 -5.70
CA GLU A 64 -2.56 -1.21 -5.25
C GLU A 64 -3.20 -1.64 -3.93
N HIS A 65 -3.59 -2.92 -3.81
CA HIS A 65 -4.25 -3.43 -2.63
C HIS A 65 -3.36 -3.39 -1.38
N ILE A 66 -2.08 -3.78 -1.48
CA ILE A 66 -1.18 -3.78 -0.32
C ILE A 66 -0.77 -2.36 0.13
N ILE A 67 -0.81 -1.37 -0.77
CA ILE A 67 -0.61 0.04 -0.44
C ILE A 67 -1.91 0.65 0.13
N GLY A 68 -3.02 -0.07 0.06
CA GLY A 68 -4.36 0.43 0.40
C GLY A 68 -4.97 1.19 -0.77
N VAL A 69 -6.06 0.65 -1.33
CA VAL A 69 -6.71 1.14 -2.55
C VAL A 69 -6.97 2.66 -2.50
N ASN A 70 -7.53 3.17 -1.41
CA ASN A 70 -7.85 4.60 -1.28
C ASN A 70 -6.59 5.48 -1.15
N ALA A 71 -5.55 4.99 -0.45
CA ALA A 71 -4.28 5.71 -0.33
C ALA A 71 -3.53 5.73 -1.66
N PHE A 72 -3.54 4.61 -2.39
CA PHE A 72 -2.99 4.48 -3.73
C PHE A 72 -3.71 5.41 -4.71
N GLU A 73 -5.05 5.36 -4.77
CA GLU A 73 -5.85 6.23 -5.64
C GLU A 73 -5.55 7.71 -5.36
N ARG A 74 -5.56 8.11 -4.08
CA ARG A 74 -5.39 9.49 -3.67
C ARG A 74 -3.99 10.04 -3.97
N HIS A 75 -2.95 9.29 -3.64
CA HIS A 75 -1.58 9.81 -3.64
C HIS A 75 -0.75 9.34 -4.82
N ILE A 76 -1.08 8.22 -5.47
CA ILE A 76 -0.33 7.70 -6.60
C ILE A 76 -1.09 7.94 -7.91
N GLU A 77 -2.35 7.51 -8.01
CA GLU A 77 -3.10 7.63 -9.26
C GLU A 77 -3.48 9.09 -9.57
N ASN A 78 -4.19 9.75 -8.65
CA ASN A 78 -4.71 11.10 -8.86
C ASN A 78 -3.62 12.18 -8.95
N THR A 79 -2.39 11.85 -8.55
CA THR A 79 -1.23 12.76 -8.65
C THR A 79 -0.38 12.50 -9.91
N GLY A 80 -0.80 11.59 -10.79
CA GLY A 80 -0.10 11.27 -12.03
C GLY A 80 1.06 10.28 -11.87
N ARG A 81 1.23 9.68 -10.69
CA ARG A 81 2.26 8.67 -10.39
C ARG A 81 1.83 7.24 -10.71
N TYR A 82 0.62 7.03 -11.20
CA TYR A 82 0.24 5.80 -11.88
C TYR A 82 0.08 6.04 -13.39
N VAL A 83 0.98 5.46 -14.18
CA VAL A 83 0.87 5.46 -15.63
C VAL A 83 0.16 4.18 -16.05
N LEU A 84 -1.15 4.30 -16.26
CA LEU A 84 -1.96 3.25 -16.87
C LEU A 84 -1.60 3.09 -18.34
N CYS A 85 -0.80 2.08 -18.65
CA CYS A 85 -0.52 1.64 -20.00
C CYS A 85 -1.79 1.07 -20.63
N ARG A 86 -2.17 1.63 -21.78
CA ARG A 86 -3.31 1.17 -22.57
C ARG A 86 -2.85 0.32 -23.76
N PRO A 87 -3.69 -0.62 -24.23
CA PRO A 87 -3.43 -1.29 -25.49
C PRO A 87 -3.39 -0.31 -26.68
N GLU A 88 -2.71 -0.74 -27.73
CA GLU A 88 -2.17 0.06 -28.84
C GLU A 88 -3.14 1.03 -29.51
N SER A 89 -4.44 0.73 -29.58
CA SER A 89 -5.45 1.57 -30.26
C SER A 89 -5.73 2.92 -29.58
N GLU A 90 -5.53 3.04 -28.28
CA GLU A 90 -5.68 4.31 -27.53
C GLU A 90 -4.33 4.97 -27.26
N ALA A 91 -3.27 4.17 -27.32
CA ALA A 91 -1.89 4.56 -27.34
C ALA A 91 -1.45 5.24 -28.66
N LEU A 92 -2.36 5.55 -29.59
CA LEU A 92 -2.06 6.36 -30.78
C LEU A 92 -2.13 7.87 -30.50
N LYS A 93 -2.69 8.28 -29.35
CA LYS A 93 -2.75 9.70 -28.99
C LYS A 93 -1.43 10.14 -28.34
N PRO A 94 -0.86 11.28 -28.76
CA PRO A 94 0.30 11.86 -28.11
C PRO A 94 0.05 12.18 -26.63
N ILE A 95 1.08 12.05 -25.79
CA ILE A 95 1.00 12.41 -24.37
C ILE A 95 0.80 13.92 -24.15
N GLY A 96 1.25 14.77 -25.10
CA GLY A 96 0.97 16.20 -25.11
C GLY A 96 1.30 16.88 -23.77
N GLU A 97 0.34 17.62 -23.22
CA GLU A 97 0.47 18.35 -21.94
C GLU A 97 0.71 17.45 -20.74
N ARG A 98 0.35 16.16 -20.81
CA ARG A 98 0.59 15.20 -19.73
C ARG A 98 2.08 14.89 -19.55
N LEU A 99 2.93 15.25 -20.52
CA LEU A 99 4.38 15.05 -20.42
C LEU A 99 4.96 15.66 -19.13
N ASN A 100 4.43 16.82 -18.71
CA ASN A 100 4.94 17.53 -17.53
C ASN A 100 4.59 16.87 -16.20
N SER A 101 3.68 15.89 -16.20
CA SER A 101 3.22 15.18 -15.00
C SER A 101 3.63 13.70 -14.99
N ILE A 102 4.56 13.29 -15.87
CA ILE A 102 5.01 11.90 -16.00
C ILE A 102 6.50 11.81 -15.61
N SER A 103 6.85 10.91 -14.70
CA SER A 103 8.25 10.63 -14.38
C SER A 103 8.91 9.81 -15.48
N ILE A 104 9.77 10.44 -16.26
CA ILE A 104 10.56 9.76 -17.29
C ILE A 104 11.94 9.42 -16.72
N LEU A 105 12.41 8.21 -16.98
CA LEU A 105 13.76 7.77 -16.63
C LEU A 105 14.81 8.70 -17.28
N PRO A 106 15.88 9.12 -16.56
CA PRO A 106 16.85 10.08 -17.07
C PRO A 106 17.43 9.72 -18.45
N GLN A 107 17.69 8.43 -18.71
CA GLN A 107 18.24 7.93 -19.98
C GLN A 107 17.27 8.04 -21.17
N TYR A 108 15.97 8.21 -20.93
CA TYR A 108 14.96 8.35 -21.98
C TYR A 108 14.46 9.78 -22.12
N LYS A 109 14.95 10.73 -21.30
CA LYS A 109 14.48 12.12 -21.30
C LYS A 109 14.61 12.79 -22.67
N ASP A 110 15.67 12.49 -23.41
CA ASP A 110 15.91 13.05 -24.74
C ASP A 110 15.13 12.32 -25.87
N GLN A 111 14.53 11.16 -25.55
CA GLN A 111 13.76 10.35 -26.50
C GLN A 111 12.24 10.61 -26.39
N VAL A 112 11.78 11.11 -25.24
CA VAL A 112 10.36 11.35 -24.98
C VAL A 112 10.02 12.81 -25.26
N THR A 113 9.03 13.04 -26.13
CA THR A 113 8.56 14.36 -26.57
C THR A 113 7.05 14.47 -26.36
N PRO A 114 6.44 15.67 -26.48
CA PRO A 114 4.99 15.79 -26.47
C PRO A 114 4.28 14.97 -27.56
N ALA A 115 5.00 14.61 -28.64
CA ALA A 115 4.51 13.76 -29.72
C ALA A 115 4.55 12.26 -29.35
N THR A 116 5.37 11.87 -28.37
CA THR A 116 5.47 10.48 -27.91
C THR A 116 4.11 10.00 -27.44
N THR A 117 3.73 8.81 -27.85
CA THR A 117 2.45 8.25 -27.45
C THR A 117 2.54 7.52 -26.12
N GLN A 118 1.39 7.28 -25.49
CA GLN A 118 1.37 6.49 -24.26
C GLN A 118 1.88 5.06 -24.48
N GLY A 119 1.66 4.48 -25.67
CA GLY A 119 2.16 3.15 -26.02
C GLY A 119 3.67 3.12 -26.22
N GLU A 120 4.22 4.12 -26.89
CA GLU A 120 5.68 4.26 -27.05
C GLU A 120 6.36 4.43 -25.69
N LEU A 121 5.81 5.30 -24.83
CA LEU A 121 6.29 5.47 -23.46
C LEU A 121 6.24 4.15 -22.69
N CYS A 122 5.13 3.42 -22.77
CA CYS A 122 5.01 2.13 -22.09
C CYS A 122 5.95 1.08 -22.69
N ALA A 123 6.17 1.03 -24.01
CA ALA A 123 7.14 0.12 -24.62
C ALA A 123 8.56 0.37 -24.09
N LEU A 124 8.94 1.63 -23.91
CA LEU A 124 10.22 2.02 -23.31
C LEU A 124 10.32 1.65 -21.82
N MET A 125 9.26 1.90 -21.06
CA MET A 125 9.27 1.84 -19.59
C MET A 125 8.84 0.49 -19.01
N VAL A 126 8.12 -0.34 -19.78
CA VAL A 126 7.50 -1.61 -19.34
C VAL A 126 8.18 -2.83 -19.97
N GLY A 127 9.25 -2.66 -20.77
CA GLY A 127 9.87 -3.73 -21.57
C GLY A 127 10.22 -5.04 -20.85
N ILE A 128 10.21 -5.06 -19.52
CA ILE A 128 10.47 -6.21 -18.65
C ILE A 128 9.24 -6.76 -17.90
N GLY A 129 8.09 -6.08 -17.94
CA GLY A 129 6.82 -6.54 -17.34
C GLY A 129 6.09 -5.50 -16.48
N THR A 130 4.92 -5.87 -15.96
CA THR A 130 4.12 -5.03 -15.07
C THR A 130 3.82 -5.68 -13.72
N PRO A 131 3.66 -4.88 -12.64
CA PRO A 131 3.95 -3.45 -12.59
C PRO A 131 5.45 -3.19 -12.76
N THR A 132 5.82 -1.98 -13.19
CA THR A 132 7.20 -1.49 -13.14
C THR A 132 7.22 -0.16 -12.40
N TRP A 133 8.11 -0.03 -11.44
CA TRP A 133 8.29 1.17 -10.64
C TRP A 133 9.50 1.97 -11.12
N ILE A 134 9.37 3.29 -11.15
CA ILE A 134 10.48 4.23 -11.23
C ILE A 134 10.59 4.92 -9.87
N ILE A 135 11.65 4.66 -9.14
CA ILE A 135 11.86 5.21 -7.78
C ILE A 135 13.29 5.74 -7.71
N ASN A 136 13.46 7.00 -7.31
CA ASN A 136 14.77 7.65 -7.25
C ASN A 136 15.55 7.56 -8.59
N GLY A 137 14.83 7.61 -9.73
CA GLY A 137 15.41 7.49 -11.07
C GLY A 137 15.81 6.08 -11.49
N ASN A 138 15.57 5.06 -10.66
CA ASN A 138 15.86 3.66 -10.97
C ASN A 138 14.59 2.91 -11.36
N GLN A 139 14.70 2.09 -12.40
CA GLN A 139 13.62 1.19 -12.84
C GLN A 139 13.69 -0.13 -12.05
N VAL A 140 12.57 -0.53 -11.46
CA VAL A 140 12.44 -1.79 -10.72
C VAL A 140 11.17 -2.51 -11.17
N SER A 141 11.32 -3.72 -11.69
CA SER A 141 10.18 -4.49 -12.20
C SER A 141 9.51 -5.36 -11.15
N GLY A 142 8.25 -5.67 -11.44
CA GLY A 142 7.42 -6.58 -10.68
C GLY A 142 6.77 -5.92 -9.49
N TRP A 143 5.85 -6.69 -8.89
CA TRP A 143 5.26 -6.35 -7.60
C TRP A 143 6.34 -6.26 -6.51
N LYS A 144 6.15 -5.33 -5.58
CA LYS A 144 7.02 -5.07 -4.43
C LYS A 144 6.22 -5.10 -3.15
N THR A 145 6.80 -5.67 -2.12
CA THR A 145 6.30 -5.62 -0.74
C THR A 145 6.40 -4.19 -0.20
N ILE A 146 5.70 -3.89 0.91
CA ILE A 146 5.82 -2.60 1.60
C ILE A 146 7.26 -2.33 2.09
N PRO A 147 7.98 -3.30 2.70
CA PRO A 147 9.38 -3.11 3.06
C PRO A 147 10.30 -2.84 1.86
N GLU A 148 10.12 -3.54 0.74
CA GLU A 148 10.92 -3.30 -0.46
C GLU A 148 10.68 -1.88 -1.00
N LEU A 149 9.42 -1.43 -1.07
CA LEU A 149 9.12 -0.06 -1.48
C LEU A 149 9.68 0.98 -0.51
N SER A 150 9.64 0.71 0.79
CA SER A 150 10.24 1.54 1.84
C SER A 150 11.75 1.66 1.64
N GLU A 151 12.46 0.54 1.42
CA GLU A 151 13.89 0.51 1.17
C GLU A 151 14.27 1.25 -0.11
N LEU A 152 13.53 1.02 -1.21
CA LEU A 152 13.80 1.65 -2.51
C LEU A 152 13.57 3.16 -2.50
N SER A 153 12.56 3.64 -1.77
CA SER A 153 12.14 5.05 -1.75
C SER A 153 12.73 5.86 -0.59
N GLY A 154 13.13 5.19 0.50
CA GLY A 154 13.46 5.82 1.78
C GLY A 154 12.23 6.28 2.58
N CYS A 155 11.01 5.92 2.16
CA CYS A 155 9.78 6.22 2.91
C CYS A 155 9.61 5.27 4.09
N PRO A 156 9.21 5.74 5.29
CA PRO A 156 8.98 4.86 6.44
C PRO A 156 7.80 3.91 6.16
N VAL A 157 7.89 2.67 6.63
CA VAL A 157 6.73 1.76 6.58
C VAL A 157 5.57 2.32 7.43
N PRO A 158 4.31 1.98 7.09
CA PRO A 158 3.14 2.41 7.87
C PRO A 158 3.25 2.06 9.36
N GLU A 159 2.67 2.89 10.23
CA GLU A 159 2.59 2.58 11.66
C GLU A 159 1.86 1.26 11.89
N ASN A 160 2.37 0.45 12.83
CA ASN A 160 1.82 -0.87 13.16
C ASN A 160 1.83 -1.87 12.00
N PHE A 161 2.59 -1.60 10.93
CA PHE A 161 2.87 -2.58 9.89
C PHE A 161 3.59 -3.79 10.50
N GLN A 162 2.86 -4.90 10.64
CA GLN A 162 3.44 -6.18 11.00
C GLN A 162 3.78 -6.87 9.68
N GLY A 163 5.08 -6.95 9.37
CA GLY A 163 5.59 -7.36 8.06
C GLY A 163 4.92 -8.57 7.40
N GLU A 164 5.12 -8.69 6.09
CA GLU A 164 4.61 -9.84 5.33
C GLU A 164 5.23 -11.13 5.89
N VAL A 165 4.45 -11.87 6.69
CA VAL A 165 4.77 -13.25 7.00
C VAL A 165 4.66 -14.00 5.68
N VAL A 166 5.78 -14.16 4.96
CA VAL A 166 5.89 -15.10 3.86
C VAL A 166 5.79 -16.50 4.49
N GLY A 167 4.56 -16.96 4.68
CA GLY A 167 4.24 -18.22 5.35
C GLY A 167 2.81 -18.63 5.04
N THR A 168 2.67 -19.41 3.97
CA THR A 168 1.55 -20.33 3.72
C THR A 168 0.13 -19.78 3.96
N GLY A 169 -0.44 -19.15 2.93
CA GLY A 169 -1.81 -19.45 2.51
C GLY A 169 -2.98 -19.06 3.42
N GLU A 170 -2.83 -18.12 4.36
CA GLU A 170 -3.97 -17.61 5.11
C GLU A 170 -4.42 -16.25 4.57
N ARG A 171 -5.65 -16.24 4.04
CA ARG A 171 -6.32 -15.09 3.46
C ARG A 171 -6.68 -14.14 4.61
N ILE A 172 -5.94 -13.04 4.75
CA ILE A 172 -6.38 -11.93 5.59
C ILE A 172 -7.56 -11.26 4.87
N THR A 173 -8.77 -11.59 5.31
CA THR A 173 -9.98 -10.83 4.97
C THR A 173 -9.95 -9.51 5.73
N PRO A 174 -10.32 -8.39 5.11
CA PRO A 174 -10.58 -7.17 5.86
C PRO A 174 -11.75 -7.43 6.83
N VAL A 175 -11.57 -7.04 8.09
CA VAL A 175 -12.62 -6.99 9.12
C VAL A 175 -13.45 -5.74 8.89
#